data_AF-W4RMI9-F1
#
_entry.id   AF-W4RMI9-F1
#
_cell.length_a   1.000
_cell.length_b   1.000
_cell.length_c   1.000
_cell.angle_alpha   90.00
_cell.angle_beta   90.00
_cell.angle_gamma   90.00
#
_symmetry.space_group_name_H-M   'P 1'
#
loop_
_entity.id
_entity.type
_entity.pdbx_description
1 polymer ?
#
loop_
_entity_poly.entity_id
_entity_poly.type
_entity_poly.pdbx_seq_one_letter_code
_entity_poly.pdbx_strand_id
1 'polypeptide(L)'
;MGIQLEKVLTDDDRVQFHLNHSVSNPLVVSPAIDYHVCGTFYKDNEFDLVGIHDQAPEHEIYLKEPGTDEWQVIHQTQSKGLEMMADPMANHYWRYSTFTN
;
A
#
# COMPACT_ATOMS: atom_id res chain seq x y z
N MET A 1 -10.95 -5.72 -10.93
CA MET A 1 -9.94 -4.95 -11.67
C MET A 1 -10.21 -3.48 -11.49
N GLY A 2 -9.15 -2.71 -11.22
CA GLY A 2 -9.22 -1.28 -10.96
C GLY A 2 -8.46 -0.88 -9.69
N ILE A 3 -8.62 0.38 -9.33
CA ILE A 3 -8.06 0.99 -8.12
C ILE A 3 -9.24 1.43 -7.27
N GLN A 4 -9.32 0.97 -6.03
CA GLN A 4 -10.47 1.16 -5.17
C GLN A 4 -10.03 1.53 -3.77
N LEU A 5 -10.52 2.68 -3.29
CA LEU A 5 -10.36 3.10 -1.91
C LEU A 5 -11.65 2.84 -1.15
N GLU A 6 -11.57 1.98 -0.15
CA GLU A 6 -12.67 1.63 0.73
C GLU A 6 -12.45 2.24 2.10
N LYS A 7 -13.42 3.03 2.55
CA LYS A 7 -13.46 3.51 3.92
C LYS A 7 -14.08 2.41 4.78
N VAL A 8 -13.29 1.81 5.66
CA VAL A 8 -13.67 0.59 6.38
C VAL A 8 -14.28 0.90 7.74
N LEU A 9 -13.65 1.79 8.50
CA LEU A 9 -14.14 2.22 9.81
C LEU A 9 -13.88 3.70 10.03
N THR A 10 -14.81 4.33 10.74
CA THR A 10 -14.59 5.63 11.38
C THR A 10 -15.32 5.55 12.69
N ASP A 11 -14.55 5.50 13.75
CA ASP A 11 -15.03 5.70 15.10
C ASP A 11 -14.52 7.05 15.60
N ASP A 12 -14.79 7.37 16.86
CA ASP A 12 -14.40 8.65 17.43
C ASP A 12 -12.88 8.79 17.54
N ASP A 13 -12.08 7.73 17.51
CA ASP A 13 -10.64 7.81 17.81
C ASP A 13 -9.75 7.61 16.58
N ARG A 14 -10.28 6.95 15.52
CA ARG A 14 -9.51 6.63 14.32
C ARG A 14 -10.32 6.54 13.04
N VAL A 15 -9.61 6.66 11.93
CA VAL A 15 -10.09 6.36 10.58
C VAL A 15 -9.28 5.22 9.99
N GLN A 16 -9.96 4.24 9.39
CA GLN A 16 -9.35 3.13 8.67
C GLN A 16 -9.76 3.11 7.20
N PHE A 17 -8.80 2.86 6.32
CA PHE A 17 -9.04 2.61 4.90
C PHE A 17 -8.36 1.34 4.41
N HIS A 18 -8.93 0.75 3.35
CA HIS A 18 -8.28 -0.24 2.50
C HIS A 18 -8.13 0.34 1.09
N LEU A 19 -6.94 0.26 0.53
CA LEU A 19 -6.65 0.60 -0.86
C LEU A 19 -6.33 -0.69 -1.60
N ASN A 20 -7.21 -1.10 -2.51
CA ASN A 20 -7.04 -2.26 -3.36
C ASN A 20 -6.66 -1.82 -4.77
N HIS A 21 -5.64 -2.45 -5.34
CA HIS A 21 -5.23 -2.27 -6.72
C HIS A 21 -5.09 -3.62 -7.39
N SER A 22 -5.69 -3.76 -8.57
CA SER A 22 -5.51 -4.90 -9.45
C SER A 22 -5.72 -4.45 -10.89
N VAL A 23 -4.62 -4.13 -11.58
CA VAL A 23 -4.64 -3.55 -12.93
C VAL A 23 -3.79 -4.39 -13.87
N SER A 24 -4.42 -4.94 -14.91
CA SER A 24 -3.74 -5.72 -15.95
C SER A 24 -3.29 -4.86 -17.13
N ASN A 25 -2.38 -5.40 -17.93
CA ASN A 25 -2.00 -4.81 -19.20
C ASN A 25 -3.17 -4.93 -20.21
N PRO A 26 -3.69 -3.82 -20.77
CA PRO A 26 -4.82 -3.87 -21.71
C PRO A 26 -4.43 -4.33 -23.12
N LEU A 27 -3.12 -4.38 -23.44
CA LEU A 27 -2.61 -4.69 -24.78
C LEU A 27 -2.17 -6.14 -24.93
N VAL A 28 -1.76 -6.79 -23.84
CA VAL A 28 -1.24 -8.17 -23.85
C VAL A 28 -1.72 -8.94 -22.63
N VAL A 29 -1.83 -10.26 -22.78
CA VAL A 29 -2.13 -11.15 -21.64
C VAL A 29 -0.91 -11.18 -20.72
N SER A 30 -1.06 -10.60 -19.53
CA SER A 30 -0.08 -10.63 -18.45
C SER A 30 -0.80 -10.76 -17.10
N PRO A 31 -0.09 -11.17 -16.02
CA PRO A 31 -0.59 -10.96 -14.67
C PRO A 31 -0.98 -9.48 -14.44
N ALA A 32 -1.95 -9.26 -13.55
CA ALA A 32 -2.24 -7.92 -13.04
C ALA A 32 -1.10 -7.48 -12.12
N ILE A 33 -0.93 -6.16 -11.96
CA ILE A 33 -0.15 -5.63 -10.83
C ILE A 33 -1.11 -5.51 -9.67
N ASP A 34 -0.85 -6.27 -8.62
CA ASP A 34 -1.69 -6.36 -7.43
C ASP A 34 -0.98 -5.74 -6.22
N TYR A 35 -1.73 -4.90 -5.49
CA TYR A 35 -1.34 -4.45 -4.15
C TYR A 35 -2.55 -4.13 -3.29
N HIS A 36 -2.40 -4.33 -1.99
CA HIS A 36 -3.38 -3.98 -0.98
C HIS A 36 -2.69 -3.26 0.17
N VAL A 37 -3.21 -2.09 0.54
CA VAL A 37 -2.70 -1.28 1.65
C VAL A 37 -3.84 -1.00 2.62
N CYS A 38 -3.61 -1.31 3.90
CA CYS A 38 -4.51 -0.92 4.98
C CYS A 38 -3.84 0.17 5.79
N GLY A 39 -4.55 1.28 6.03
CA GLY A 39 -4.08 2.36 6.88
C GLY A 39 -5.05 2.64 8.01
N THR A 40 -4.50 2.82 9.21
CA THR A 40 -5.23 3.29 10.39
C THR A 40 -4.57 4.57 10.89
N PHE A 41 -5.35 5.65 10.98
CA PHE A 41 -4.91 6.97 11.45
C PHE A 41 -5.67 7.32 12.72
N TYR A 42 -4.94 7.68 13.76
CA TYR A 42 -5.47 8.01 15.08
C TYR A 42 -5.45 9.53 15.30
N LYS A 43 -6.30 10.02 16.21
CA LYS A 43 -6.42 11.46 16.51
C LYS A 43 -5.18 12.09 17.13
N ASP A 44 -4.32 11.30 17.74
CA ASP A 44 -3.06 11.72 18.36
C ASP A 44 -1.88 11.75 17.38
N ASN A 45 -2.17 11.66 16.07
CA ASN A 45 -1.19 11.58 14.98
C ASN A 45 -0.39 10.28 14.93
N GLU A 46 -0.78 9.26 15.70
CA GLU A 46 -0.25 7.91 15.48
C GLU A 46 -0.90 7.28 14.24
N PHE A 47 -0.14 6.42 13.56
CA PHE A 47 -0.67 5.65 12.44
C PHE A 47 0.01 4.29 12.30
N ASP A 48 -0.73 3.38 11.68
CA ASP A 48 -0.29 2.05 11.30
C ASP A 48 -0.66 1.80 9.84
N LEU A 49 0.35 1.53 9.03
CA LEU A 49 0.24 1.21 7.61
C LEU A 49 0.78 -0.19 7.40
N VAL A 50 -0.04 -1.07 6.84
CA VAL A 50 0.37 -2.41 6.44
C VAL A 50 0.03 -2.60 4.98
N GLY A 51 0.82 -3.42 4.29
CA GLY A 51 0.47 -3.77 2.93
C GLY A 51 1.11 -5.03 2.41
N ILE A 52 0.60 -5.42 1.26
CA ILE A 52 1.06 -6.54 0.45
C ILE A 52 1.06 -6.08 -1.01
N HIS A 53 2.09 -6.43 -1.77
CA HIS A 53 2.16 -6.14 -3.19
C HIS A 53 2.96 -7.19 -3.94
N ASP A 54 2.80 -7.23 -5.25
CA ASP A 54 3.64 -8.03 -6.15
C ASP A 54 5.12 -7.61 -6.06
N GLN A 55 6.05 -8.55 -6.24
CA GLN A 55 7.48 -8.26 -6.17
C GLN A 55 8.04 -7.59 -7.44
N ALA A 56 7.18 -7.31 -8.42
CA ALA A 56 7.46 -6.48 -9.58
C ALA A 56 6.17 -5.76 -10.03
N PRO A 57 6.26 -4.53 -10.58
CA PRO A 57 7.46 -3.71 -10.73
C PRO A 57 7.86 -3.03 -9.39
N GLU A 58 8.33 -1.78 -9.42
CA GLU A 58 8.61 -0.99 -8.23
C GLU A 58 7.31 -0.59 -7.51
N HIS A 59 7.31 -0.66 -6.18
CA HIS A 59 6.21 -0.19 -5.33
C HIS A 59 6.71 0.79 -4.28
N GLU A 60 6.05 1.93 -4.17
CA GLU A 60 6.43 3.04 -3.30
C GLU A 60 5.21 3.65 -2.60
N ILE A 61 5.37 3.99 -1.32
CA ILE A 61 4.33 4.58 -0.48
C ILE A 61 4.95 5.72 0.31
N TYR A 62 4.26 6.86 0.28
CA TYR A 62 4.67 8.09 0.93
C TYR A 62 3.53 8.66 1.76
N LEU A 63 3.88 9.33 2.85
CA LEU A 63 2.95 10.08 3.68
C LEU A 63 3.36 11.55 3.70
N LYS A 64 2.38 12.44 3.68
CA LYS A 64 2.60 13.87 3.82
C LYS A 64 1.69 14.43 4.90
N GLU A 65 2.27 15.10 5.88
CA GLU A 65 1.52 15.83 6.88
C GLU A 65 0.90 17.10 6.27
N PRO A 66 -0.35 17.46 6.63
CA PRO A 66 -0.94 18.71 6.20
C PRO A 66 -0.10 19.93 6.61
N GLY A 67 0.29 20.75 5.64
CA GLY A 67 1.03 22.00 5.90
C GLY A 67 2.56 21.90 5.87
N THR A 68 3.12 20.70 5.67
CA THR A 68 4.56 20.53 5.38
C THR A 68 4.79 20.46 3.86
N ASP A 69 6.04 20.60 3.42
CA ASP A 69 6.43 20.33 2.02
C ASP A 69 7.17 19.00 1.84
N GLU A 70 7.48 18.33 2.95
CA GLU A 70 8.26 17.10 2.98
C GLU A 70 7.38 15.86 2.88
N TRP A 71 7.78 14.92 2.02
CA TRP A 71 7.19 13.59 1.95
C TRP A 71 8.01 12.63 2.79
N GLN A 72 7.34 11.96 3.72
CA GLN A 72 7.92 10.85 4.45
C GLN A 72 7.85 9.58 3.59
N VAL A 73 8.99 8.92 3.42
CA VAL A 73 9.06 7.60 2.78
C VAL A 73 8.58 6.54 3.76
N ILE A 74 7.48 5.86 3.43
CA ILE A 74 6.91 4.79 4.26
C ILE A 74 7.43 3.43 3.82
N HIS A 75 7.44 3.20 2.50
CA HIS A 75 7.87 1.94 1.90
C HIS A 75 8.36 2.16 0.48
N GLN A 76 9.44 1.50 0.08
CA GLN A 76 9.97 1.50 -1.29
C GLN A 76 10.58 0.13 -1.58
N THR A 77 10.28 -0.40 -2.77
CA THR A 77 10.87 -1.65 -3.26
C THR A 77 11.27 -1.52 -4.71
N GLN A 78 12.40 -2.15 -5.04
CA GLN A 78 12.86 -2.29 -6.41
C GLN A 78 12.24 -3.54 -7.04
N SER A 79 11.92 -3.45 -8.34
CA SER A 79 11.41 -4.58 -9.10
C SER A 79 12.39 -5.76 -9.05
N LYS A 80 11.85 -6.97 -8.83
CA LYS A 80 12.62 -8.21 -8.89
C LYS A 80 12.45 -8.98 -10.21
N GLY A 81 11.84 -8.36 -11.22
CA GLY A 81 11.61 -8.97 -12.53
C GLY A 81 10.19 -9.52 -12.71
N LEU A 82 9.75 -9.61 -13.98
CA LEU A 82 8.37 -9.96 -14.36
C LEU A 82 7.93 -11.34 -13.82
N GLU A 83 8.87 -12.27 -13.67
CA GLU A 83 8.64 -13.59 -13.09
C GLU A 83 8.13 -13.54 -11.65
N MET A 84 8.39 -12.44 -10.95
CA MET A 84 8.00 -12.19 -9.57
C MET A 84 6.59 -11.60 -9.43
N MET A 85 5.81 -11.56 -10.52
CA MET A 85 4.37 -11.22 -10.49
C MET A 85 3.45 -12.44 -10.43
N ALA A 86 4.00 -13.65 -10.61
CA ALA A 86 3.20 -14.87 -10.60
C ALA A 86 3.15 -15.50 -9.20
N ASP A 87 2.00 -16.07 -8.85
CA ASP A 87 1.89 -16.91 -7.65
C ASP A 87 2.85 -18.11 -7.73
N PRO A 88 3.44 -18.53 -6.59
CA PRO A 88 3.29 -17.99 -5.23
C PRO A 88 4.31 -16.88 -4.90
N MET A 89 5.12 -16.47 -5.88
CA MET A 89 6.28 -15.60 -5.68
C MET A 89 5.90 -14.11 -5.56
N ALA A 90 4.66 -13.75 -5.85
CA ALA A 90 4.25 -12.36 -5.95
C ALA A 90 4.34 -11.60 -4.61
N ASN A 91 3.97 -12.24 -3.50
CA ASN A 91 3.64 -11.52 -2.27
C ASN A 91 4.86 -10.95 -1.50
N HIS A 92 4.96 -9.62 -1.42
CA HIS A 92 5.83 -8.88 -0.51
C HIS A 92 5.00 -8.20 0.58
N TYR A 93 5.19 -8.59 1.85
CA TYR A 93 4.51 -7.99 3.00
C TYR A 93 5.38 -6.91 3.66
N TRP A 94 4.77 -5.81 4.09
CA TRP A 94 5.44 -4.74 4.82
C TRP A 94 4.52 -4.10 5.86
N ARG A 95 5.12 -3.44 6.85
CA ARG A 95 4.43 -2.68 7.90
C ARG A 95 5.27 -1.48 8.31
N TYR A 96 4.60 -0.36 8.53
CA TYR A 96 5.16 0.86 9.11
C TYR A 96 4.21 1.35 10.20
N SER A 97 4.73 1.58 11.41
CA SER A 97 3.93 1.98 12.55
C SER A 97 4.66 3.00 13.41
N THR A 98 3.95 4.01 13.90
CA THR A 98 4.51 5.03 14.80
C THR A 98 4.31 4.74 16.28
N PHE A 99 3.63 3.64 16.65
CA PHE A 99 3.44 3.28 18.04
C PHE A 99 4.78 3.07 18.74
N THR A 100 5.05 3.86 19.77
CA THR A 100 6.18 3.65 20.67
C THR A 100 5.72 2.85 21.89
N ASN A 101 6.38 1.72 22.17
CA ASN A 101 6.20 0.96 23.42
C ASN A 101 6.54 1.78 24.67
#